data_AF-A0A2V6XA29-F1
#
_entry.id   AF-A0A2V6XA29-F1
#
_cell.length_a   1.000
_cell.length_b   1.000
_cell.length_c   1.000
_cell.angle_alpha   90.00
_cell.angle_beta   90.00
_cell.angle_gamma   90.00
#
_symmetry.space_group_name_H-M   'P 1'
#
loop_
_entity.id
_entity.type
_entity.pdbx_description
1 polymer ?
#
loop_
_entity_poly.entity_id
_entity_poly.type
_entity_poly.pdbx_seq_one_letter_code
_entity_poly.pdbx_strand_id
1 'polypeptide(L)'
;GVPFSVKDLVITRGVRTTFGTPLYRDNVPAEDAPMVERLKAAGGIMLGKTNTPTFGWIGATHNLVFGITRNPWNLERTPGGSSGGASAAAAAGLGPLHVGTDGGGSIRIP
;
A
#
# COMPACT_ATOMS: atom_id res chain seq x y z
N GLY A 1 13.45 -2.63 15.37
CA GLY A 1 12.81 -1.51 14.66
C GLY A 1 11.30 -1.66 14.68
N VAL A 2 10.55 -0.58 14.45
CA VAL A 2 9.08 -0.62 14.31
C VAL A 2 8.70 -1.19 12.93
N PRO A 3 7.86 -2.23 12.83
CA PRO A 3 7.40 -2.75 11.55
C PRO A 3 6.51 -1.74 10.81
N PHE A 4 6.69 -1.60 9.50
CA PHE A 4 5.83 -0.77 8.67
C PHE A 4 5.57 -1.37 7.29
N SER A 5 4.44 -1.03 6.70
CA SER A 5 4.12 -1.37 5.31
C SER A 5 3.96 -0.11 4.45
N VAL A 6 4.15 -0.25 3.14
CA VAL A 6 4.10 0.90 2.22
C VAL A 6 3.14 0.63 1.06
N LYS A 7 2.19 1.54 0.80
CA LYS A 7 1.29 1.46 -0.37
C LYS A 7 2.05 1.28 -1.67
N ASP A 8 1.55 0.41 -2.55
CA ASP A 8 2.20 0.05 -3.81
C ASP A 8 2.17 1.15 -4.91
N LEU A 9 1.98 2.41 -4.51
CA LEU A 9 2.22 3.60 -5.33
C LEU A 9 3.51 4.33 -4.94
N VAL A 10 4.13 3.93 -3.83
CA VAL A 10 5.32 4.58 -3.30
C VAL A 10 6.56 3.81 -3.74
N ILE A 11 7.50 4.55 -4.32
CA ILE A 11 8.79 4.06 -4.77
C ILE A 11 9.61 3.52 -3.59
N THR A 12 10.20 2.33 -3.76
CA THR A 12 10.98 1.65 -2.73
C THR A 12 12.13 0.90 -3.39
N ARG A 13 13.36 1.23 -2.99
CA ARG A 13 14.59 0.66 -3.56
C ARG A 13 14.60 -0.85 -3.37
N GLY A 14 14.79 -1.58 -4.47
CA GLY A 14 14.95 -3.04 -4.45
C GLY A 14 13.67 -3.80 -4.11
N VAL A 15 12.52 -3.14 -3.98
CA VAL A 15 11.22 -3.78 -3.71
C VAL A 15 10.28 -3.45 -4.84
N ARG A 16 9.61 -4.47 -5.38
CA ARG A 16 8.67 -4.34 -6.49
C ARG A 16 7.61 -3.27 -6.21
N THR A 17 7.42 -2.34 -7.15
CA THR A 17 6.41 -1.27 -7.07
C THR A 17 5.58 -1.27 -8.36
N THR A 18 4.38 -1.81 -8.29
CA THR A 18 3.60 -2.13 -9.51
C THR A 18 2.57 -1.08 -9.90
N PHE A 19 2.34 -0.11 -9.02
CA PHE A 19 1.26 0.86 -9.15
C PHE A 19 -0.13 0.22 -9.33
N GLY A 20 -0.31 -1.04 -8.90
CA GLY A 20 -1.51 -1.82 -9.13
C GLY A 20 -1.81 -2.06 -10.61
N THR A 21 -0.82 -2.06 -11.51
CA THR A 21 -1.04 -2.27 -12.95
C THR A 21 -0.10 -3.32 -13.54
N PRO A 22 -0.57 -4.15 -14.50
CA PRO A 22 0.31 -5.07 -15.23
C PRO A 22 1.48 -4.38 -15.95
N LEU A 23 1.33 -3.11 -16.33
CA LEU A 23 2.37 -2.34 -17.03
C LEU A 23 3.68 -2.26 -16.21
N TYR A 24 3.57 -2.21 -14.89
CA TYR A 24 4.72 -2.12 -13.97
C TYR A 24 4.83 -3.38 -13.10
N ARG A 25 4.27 -4.53 -13.54
CA ARG A 25 4.22 -5.77 -12.75
C ARG A 25 5.59 -6.14 -12.14
N ASP A 26 6.66 -5.97 -12.91
CA ASP A 26 8.02 -6.36 -12.55
C ASP A 26 8.94 -5.14 -12.31
N ASN A 27 8.36 -3.94 -12.14
CA ASN A 27 9.12 -2.74 -11.85
C ASN A 27 9.76 -2.80 -10.46
N VAL A 28 11.08 -2.75 -10.41
CA VAL A 28 11.88 -2.70 -9.18
C VAL A 28 12.68 -1.40 -9.16
N PRO A 29 12.25 -0.39 -8.40
CA PRO A 29 12.94 0.90 -8.38
C PRO A 29 14.37 0.83 -7.83
N ALA A 30 15.23 1.70 -8.37
CA ALA A 30 16.62 1.84 -7.93
C ALA A 30 16.78 2.80 -6.73
N GLU A 31 15.70 3.46 -6.29
CA GLU A 31 15.73 4.43 -5.20
C GLU A 31 14.51 4.30 -4.28
N ASP A 32 14.63 4.89 -3.09
CA ASP A 32 13.53 5.01 -2.14
C ASP A 32 12.85 6.37 -2.32
N ALA A 33 11.53 6.42 -2.16
CA ALA A 33 10.87 7.70 -1.96
C ALA A 33 11.34 8.33 -0.62
N PRO A 34 11.38 9.66 -0.49
CA PRO A 34 12.00 10.31 0.67
C PRO A 34 11.43 9.91 2.04
N MET A 35 10.17 9.50 2.13
CA MET A 35 9.59 8.99 3.39
C MET A 35 10.03 7.57 3.72
N VAL A 36 10.23 6.72 2.70
CA VAL A 36 10.72 5.34 2.88
C VAL A 36 12.17 5.37 3.33
N GLU A 37 12.99 6.22 2.71
CA GLU A 37 14.38 6.44 3.12
C GLU A 37 14.47 6.84 4.59
N ARG A 38 13.66 7.82 5.02
CA ARG A 38 13.63 8.28 6.42
C ARG A 38 13.16 7.20 7.39
N LEU A 39 12.13 6.41 7.03
CA LEU A 39 11.66 5.30 7.85
C LEU A 39 12.73 4.22 8.03
N LYS A 40 13.44 3.86 6.94
CA LYS A 40 14.56 2.91 6.99
C LYS A 40 15.73 3.46 7.83
N ALA A 41 16.11 4.72 7.64
CA ALA A 41 17.18 5.39 8.39
C ALA A 41 16.87 5.48 9.90
N ALA A 42 15.59 5.61 10.27
CA ALA A 42 15.13 5.55 11.66
C ALA A 42 15.10 4.12 12.26
N GLY A 43 15.58 3.12 11.51
CA GLY A 43 15.59 1.71 11.95
C GLY A 43 14.25 1.00 11.80
N GLY A 44 13.32 1.53 10.99
CA GLY A 44 12.06 0.88 10.67
C GLY A 44 12.27 -0.43 9.89
N ILE A 45 11.40 -1.41 10.12
CA ILE A 45 11.45 -2.72 9.44
C ILE A 45 10.31 -2.79 8.43
N MET A 46 10.62 -2.74 7.14
CA MET A 46 9.60 -2.79 6.11
C MET A 46 9.09 -4.23 5.91
N LEU A 47 7.80 -4.46 6.21
CA LEU A 47 7.16 -5.76 6.05
C LEU A 47 6.81 -6.06 4.59
N GLY A 48 6.49 -5.03 3.80
CA GLY A 48 6.14 -5.21 2.39
C GLY A 48 5.29 -4.08 1.83
N LYS A 49 4.70 -4.36 0.66
CA LYS A 49 3.83 -3.43 -0.07
C LYS A 49 2.36 -3.71 0.21
N THR A 50 1.54 -2.67 0.38
CA THR A 50 0.09 -2.81 0.51
C THR A 50 -0.63 -2.57 -0.81
N ASN A 51 -1.68 -3.34 -1.04
CA ASN A 51 -2.44 -3.31 -2.28
C ASN A 51 -3.15 -1.95 -2.50
N THR A 52 -3.38 -1.61 -3.76
CA THR A 52 -3.99 -0.35 -4.20
C THR A 52 -4.69 -0.58 -5.55
N PRO A 53 -5.76 0.14 -5.92
CA PRO A 53 -6.23 0.12 -7.29
C PRO A 53 -5.18 0.70 -8.25
N THR A 54 -5.32 0.37 -9.53
CA THR A 54 -4.48 0.91 -10.61
C THR A 54 -4.28 2.42 -10.46
N PHE A 55 -3.03 2.84 -10.29
CA PHE A 55 -2.58 4.23 -10.09
C PHE A 55 -3.29 5.01 -8.96
N GLY A 56 -3.94 4.31 -8.02
CA GLY A 56 -4.68 4.93 -6.95
C GLY A 56 -5.99 5.60 -7.37
N TRP A 57 -6.52 5.25 -8.55
CA TRP A 57 -7.57 6.01 -9.26
C TRP A 57 -8.98 5.93 -8.63
N ILE A 58 -9.31 4.86 -7.91
CA ILE A 58 -10.69 4.60 -7.42
C ILE A 58 -10.76 4.40 -5.91
N GLY A 59 -11.93 4.70 -5.31
CA GLY A 59 -12.27 4.48 -3.90
C GLY A 59 -12.55 3.01 -3.50
N ALA A 60 -11.93 2.05 -4.19
CA ALA A 60 -12.02 0.62 -3.91
C ALA A 60 -10.69 -0.06 -4.22
N THR A 61 -10.34 -1.12 -3.49
CA THR A 61 -9.01 -1.74 -3.63
C THR A 61 -9.08 -3.08 -4.37
N HIS A 62 -8.91 -3.01 -5.68
CA HIS A 62 -8.74 -4.17 -6.56
C HIS A 62 -7.86 -3.82 -7.76
N ASN A 63 -7.11 -4.78 -8.29
CA ASN A 63 -6.37 -4.63 -9.54
C ASN A 63 -6.07 -5.97 -10.22
N LEU A 64 -5.49 -5.91 -11.43
CA LEU A 64 -5.15 -7.08 -12.26
C LEU A 64 -3.83 -7.76 -11.87
N VAL A 65 -3.07 -7.22 -10.91
CA VAL A 65 -1.80 -7.80 -10.44
C VAL A 65 -2.02 -8.73 -9.25
N PHE A 66 -2.83 -8.30 -8.28
CA PHE A 66 -3.01 -8.95 -6.98
C PHE A 66 -4.48 -9.29 -6.66
N GLY A 67 -5.44 -8.83 -7.46
CA GLY A 67 -6.86 -9.05 -7.19
C GLY A 67 -7.41 -8.09 -6.14
N ILE A 68 -8.46 -8.54 -5.45
CA ILE A 68 -9.28 -7.74 -4.53
C ILE A 68 -8.71 -7.80 -3.10
N THR A 69 -8.62 -6.65 -2.42
CA THR A 69 -8.49 -6.60 -0.96
C THR A 69 -9.88 -6.52 -0.32
N ARG A 70 -10.14 -7.35 0.69
CA ARG A 70 -11.41 -7.36 1.44
C ARG A 70 -11.30 -6.59 2.74
N ASN A 71 -12.43 -6.08 3.24
CA ASN A 71 -12.51 -5.40 4.53
C ASN A 71 -12.47 -6.42 5.68
N PRO A 72 -11.52 -6.33 6.64
CA PRO A 72 -11.41 -7.26 7.76
C PRO A 72 -12.66 -7.32 8.67
N TRP A 73 -13.46 -6.26 8.73
CA TRP A 73 -14.69 -6.23 9.53
C TRP A 73 -15.86 -6.94 8.85
N ASN A 74 -15.85 -7.03 7.52
CA ASN A 74 -16.84 -7.75 6.73
C ASN A 74 -16.28 -8.08 5.35
N LEU A 75 -15.99 -9.35 5.10
CA LEU A 75 -15.35 -9.80 3.87
C LEU A 75 -16.19 -9.60 2.60
N GLU A 76 -17.49 -9.32 2.71
CA GLU A 76 -18.37 -8.97 1.58
C GLU A 76 -18.34 -7.47 1.23
N ARG A 77 -17.54 -6.66 1.94
CA ARG A 77 -17.42 -5.22 1.73
C ARG A 77 -16.02 -4.81 1.28
N THR A 78 -15.96 -3.67 0.59
CA THR A 78 -14.70 -3.00 0.24
C THR A 78 -14.05 -2.41 1.51
N PRO A 79 -12.70 -2.42 1.62
CA PRO A 79 -11.97 -1.65 2.62
C PRO A 79 -11.85 -0.16 2.21
N GLY A 80 -12.55 0.28 1.15
CA GLY A 80 -12.36 1.60 0.56
C GLY A 80 -11.13 1.67 -0.36
N GLY A 81 -10.71 2.89 -0.68
CA GLY A 81 -9.54 3.13 -1.52
C GLY A 81 -9.16 4.61 -1.67
N SER A 82 -7.98 4.90 -2.20
CA SER A 82 -7.09 3.92 -2.83
C SER A 82 -6.06 3.26 -1.91
N SER A 83 -5.98 3.64 -0.63
CA SER A 83 -5.09 3.00 0.36
C SER A 83 -5.73 1.83 1.12
N GLY A 84 -6.73 1.16 0.55
CA GLY A 84 -7.48 0.11 1.26
C GLY A 84 -6.65 -1.11 1.65
N GLY A 85 -5.53 -1.39 0.97
CA GLY A 85 -4.56 -2.38 1.45
C GLY A 85 -3.92 -2.00 2.77
N ALA A 86 -3.64 -0.70 2.98
CA ALA A 86 -3.07 -0.20 4.23
C ALA A 86 -4.10 -0.20 5.36
N SER A 87 -5.34 0.23 5.11
CA SER A 87 -6.39 0.22 6.13
C SER A 87 -6.81 -1.20 6.51
N ALA A 88 -6.92 -2.11 5.53
CA ALA A 88 -7.17 -3.52 5.80
C ALA A 88 -6.04 -4.16 6.61
N ALA A 89 -4.77 -3.85 6.31
CA ALA A 89 -3.64 -4.36 7.10
C ALA A 89 -3.67 -3.84 8.55
N ALA A 90 -4.02 -2.57 8.74
CA ALA A 90 -4.17 -1.97 10.06
C ALA A 90 -5.30 -2.64 10.85
N ALA A 91 -6.50 -2.76 10.26
CA ALA A 91 -7.67 -3.34 10.90
C ALA A 91 -7.50 -4.84 11.20
N ALA A 92 -6.71 -5.56 10.41
CA ALA A 92 -6.39 -6.96 10.65
C ALA A 92 -5.19 -7.17 11.61
N GLY A 93 -4.57 -6.10 12.13
CA GLY A 93 -3.44 -6.20 13.06
C GLY A 93 -2.14 -6.71 12.42
N LEU A 94 -1.93 -6.49 11.12
CA LEU A 94 -0.73 -6.96 10.41
C LEU A 94 0.52 -6.09 10.66
N GLY A 95 0.39 -5.05 11.47
CA GLY A 95 1.50 -4.20 11.89
C GLY A 95 1.02 -2.95 12.60
N PRO A 96 1.94 -2.16 13.18
CA PRO A 96 1.60 -0.94 13.89
C PRO A 96 1.61 0.31 13.00
N LEU A 97 2.20 0.26 11.80
CA LEU A 97 2.35 1.43 10.91
C LEU A 97 2.13 1.06 9.44
N HIS A 98 1.26 1.82 8.76
CA HIS A 98 0.94 1.59 7.36
C HIS A 98 0.91 2.91 6.58
N VAL A 99 1.83 3.07 5.63
CA VAL A 99 1.93 4.28 4.80
C VAL A 99 0.91 4.21 3.65
N GLY A 100 -0.02 5.16 3.62
CA GLY A 100 -0.96 5.39 2.51
C GLY A 100 -0.62 6.64 1.68
N THR A 101 -1.46 6.96 0.70
CA THR A 101 -1.40 8.24 -0.04
C THR A 101 -2.81 8.81 -0.21
N ASP A 102 -2.95 10.12 -0.10
CA ASP A 102 -4.23 10.82 -0.17
C ASP A 102 -4.17 11.94 -1.22
N GLY A 103 -5.00 11.84 -2.26
CA GLY A 103 -5.25 12.93 -3.23
C GLY A 103 -6.66 13.50 -3.16
N GLY A 104 -7.67 12.66 -2.86
CA GLY A 104 -9.08 13.05 -2.80
C GLY A 104 -9.87 12.32 -1.70
N GLY A 105 -9.18 11.85 -0.66
CA GLY A 105 -9.75 11.02 0.41
C GLY A 105 -9.12 9.63 0.48
N SER A 106 -8.05 9.36 -0.25
CA SER A 106 -7.51 7.99 -0.39
C SER A 106 -6.82 7.42 0.86
N ILE A 107 -6.66 8.19 1.94
CA ILE A 107 -6.33 7.69 3.29
C ILE A 107 -7.55 7.76 4.21
N ARG A 108 -8.45 8.72 4.02
CA ARG A 108 -9.59 8.97 4.93
C ARG A 108 -10.83 8.13 4.65
N ILE A 109 -11.06 7.80 3.38
CA ILE A 109 -12.13 6.92 2.91
C ILE A 109 -11.87 5.46 3.32
N PRO A 110 -10.68 4.87 3.00
CA PRO A 110 -10.34 3.54 3.47
C PRO A 110 -9.90 3.52 4.93
#